data_AF-A0A318TJI1-F1
#
_entry.id   AF-A0A318TJI1-F1
#
_cell.length_a   1.000
_cell.length_b   1.000
_cell.length_c   1.000
_cell.angle_alpha   90.00
_cell.angle_beta   90.00
_cell.angle_gamma   90.00
#
_symmetry.space_group_name_H-M   'P 1'
#
loop_
_entity.id
_entity.type
_entity.pdbx_description
1 polymer ?
#
loop_
_entity_poly.entity_id
_entity_poly.type
_entity_poly.pdbx_seq_one_letter_code
_entity_poly.pdbx_strand_id
1 'polypeptide(L)'
;MNNSLLAAVNAAADAPDQGATARVIDASAAQIAQARAEGFAEGEQKGRAEAVKTERTRCAAILGAEAAKGREAMAHFCAFETDMSADQAVAMMGKAPALEATAPAMAAQSPLDRAMSKFAGPVGADAQPAVQSASIDFGGIYAARQAAVAAARK
;
A
#
# COMPACT_ATOMS: atom_id res chain seq x y z
N MET A 1 -4.03 -16.18 -99.63
CA MET A 1 -3.88 -14.95 -98.82
C MET A 1 -4.51 -15.20 -97.44
N ASN A 2 -3.89 -16.04 -96.61
CA ASN A 2 -4.44 -16.46 -95.31
C ASN A 2 -3.53 -15.97 -94.16
N ASN A 3 -3.22 -14.67 -94.13
CA ASN A 3 -2.38 -14.09 -93.07
C ASN A 3 -3.08 -13.02 -92.22
N SER A 4 -4.38 -12.74 -92.48
CA SER A 4 -5.12 -11.67 -91.78
C SER A 4 -5.94 -12.17 -90.59
N LEU A 5 -6.27 -13.47 -90.51
CA LEU A 5 -7.05 -14.02 -89.39
C LEU A 5 -6.18 -14.39 -88.19
N LEU A 6 -4.90 -14.73 -88.39
CA LEU A 6 -3.96 -15.00 -87.29
C LEU A 6 -3.56 -13.72 -86.52
N ALA A 7 -3.52 -12.56 -87.19
CA ALA A 7 -3.19 -11.29 -86.55
C ALA A 7 -4.32 -10.76 -85.66
N ALA A 8 -5.58 -11.02 -86.01
CA ALA A 8 -6.74 -10.57 -85.24
C ALA A 8 -6.94 -11.36 -83.93
N VAL A 9 -6.57 -12.65 -83.91
CA VAL A 9 -6.67 -13.49 -82.71
C VAL A 9 -5.58 -13.14 -81.68
N ASN A 10 -4.37 -12.76 -82.14
CA ASN A 10 -3.31 -12.33 -81.22
C ASN A 10 -3.51 -10.91 -80.65
N ALA A 11 -4.27 -10.04 -81.32
CA ALA A 11 -4.57 -8.70 -80.81
C ALA A 11 -5.63 -8.69 -79.70
N ALA A 12 -6.48 -9.72 -79.61
CA ALA A 12 -7.50 -9.84 -78.55
C ALA A 12 -6.96 -10.42 -77.23
N ALA A 13 -5.74 -10.96 -77.23
CA ALA A 13 -5.11 -11.56 -76.05
C ALA A 13 -4.26 -10.58 -75.21
N ASP A 14 -4.06 -9.34 -75.69
CA ASP A 14 -3.16 -8.35 -75.05
C ASP A 14 -3.87 -7.06 -74.62
N ALA A 15 -5.21 -7.05 -74.61
CA ALA A 15 -5.94 -6.00 -73.90
C ALA A 15 -5.90 -6.32 -72.40
N PRO A 16 -5.28 -5.47 -71.55
CA PRO A 16 -5.36 -5.70 -70.11
C PRO A 16 -6.83 -5.69 -69.72
N ASP A 17 -7.31 -6.79 -69.14
CA ASP A 17 -8.61 -6.82 -68.47
C ASP A 17 -8.55 -5.87 -67.28
N GLN A 18 -8.84 -4.59 -67.54
CA GLN A 18 -8.88 -3.52 -66.55
C GLN A 18 -9.89 -3.84 -65.42
N GLY A 19 -10.85 -4.73 -65.67
CA GLY A 19 -11.82 -5.22 -64.69
C GLY A 19 -11.27 -6.31 -63.77
N ALA A 20 -10.32 -7.13 -64.23
CA ALA A 20 -9.64 -8.13 -63.38
C ALA A 20 -8.54 -7.50 -62.52
N THR A 21 -7.75 -6.58 -63.06
CA THR A 21 -6.69 -5.91 -62.29
C THR A 21 -7.25 -5.02 -61.18
N ALA A 22 -8.35 -4.30 -61.41
CA ALA A 22 -9.05 -3.55 -60.36
C ALA A 22 -9.59 -4.46 -59.24
N ARG A 23 -10.22 -5.60 -59.59
CA ARG A 23 -10.71 -6.58 -58.60
C ARG A 23 -9.59 -7.23 -57.78
N VAL A 24 -8.43 -7.49 -58.39
CA VAL A 24 -7.27 -8.02 -57.67
C VAL A 24 -6.67 -6.98 -56.73
N ILE A 25 -6.63 -5.70 -57.13
CA ILE A 25 -6.16 -4.61 -56.26
C ILE A 25 -7.12 -4.41 -55.07
N ASP A 26 -8.43 -4.41 -55.30
CA ASP A 26 -9.43 -4.28 -54.22
C ASP A 26 -9.44 -5.49 -53.28
N ALA A 27 -9.30 -6.71 -53.83
CA ALA A 27 -9.11 -7.92 -53.02
C ALA A 27 -7.81 -7.82 -52.18
N SER A 28 -6.72 -7.31 -52.76
CA SER A 28 -5.46 -7.10 -52.03
C SER A 28 -5.57 -6.02 -50.94
N ALA A 29 -6.33 -4.94 -51.20
CA ALA A 29 -6.56 -3.89 -50.22
C ALA A 29 -7.42 -4.39 -49.04
N ALA A 30 -8.45 -5.19 -49.33
CA ALA A 30 -9.27 -5.85 -48.31
C ALA A 30 -8.45 -6.86 -47.48
N GLN A 31 -7.57 -7.64 -48.13
CA GLN A 31 -6.65 -8.57 -47.45
C GLN A 31 -5.65 -7.83 -46.55
N ILE A 32 -5.11 -6.70 -47.00
CA ILE A 32 -4.21 -5.87 -46.19
C ILE A 32 -4.95 -5.26 -44.99
N ALA A 33 -6.19 -4.79 -45.19
CA ALA A 33 -7.01 -4.27 -44.10
C ALA A 33 -7.35 -5.37 -43.07
N GLN A 34 -7.68 -6.56 -43.56
CA GLN A 34 -7.94 -7.73 -42.71
C GLN A 34 -6.70 -8.14 -41.90
N ALA A 35 -5.53 -8.27 -42.53
CA ALA A 35 -4.29 -8.62 -41.84
C ALA A 35 -3.91 -7.60 -40.75
N ARG A 36 -4.18 -6.30 -40.98
CA ARG A 36 -3.97 -5.25 -39.97
C ARG A 36 -4.93 -5.38 -38.79
N ALA A 37 -6.21 -5.64 -39.08
CA ALA A 37 -7.23 -5.84 -38.05
C ALA A 37 -6.92 -7.07 -37.18
N GLU A 38 -6.52 -8.17 -37.82
CA GLU A 38 -6.10 -9.41 -37.15
C GLU A 38 -4.84 -9.17 -36.30
N GLY A 39 -3.83 -8.49 -36.84
CA GLY A 39 -2.61 -8.16 -36.09
C GLY A 39 -2.87 -7.25 -34.87
N PHE A 40 -3.79 -6.29 -35.00
CA PHE A 40 -4.20 -5.45 -33.86
C PHE A 40 -4.93 -6.27 -32.79
N ALA A 41 -5.90 -7.10 -33.20
CA ALA A 41 -6.65 -7.95 -32.28
C ALA A 41 -5.74 -8.95 -31.55
N GLU A 42 -4.80 -9.56 -32.26
CA GLU A 42 -3.80 -10.46 -31.68
C GLU A 42 -2.88 -9.72 -30.70
N GLY A 43 -2.41 -8.52 -31.06
CA GLY A 43 -1.60 -7.68 -30.19
C GLY A 43 -2.32 -7.29 -28.89
N GLU A 44 -3.60 -6.91 -28.99
CA GLU A 44 -4.43 -6.55 -27.84
C GLU A 44 -4.67 -7.76 -26.91
N GLN A 45 -4.92 -8.94 -27.48
CA GLN A 45 -5.05 -10.18 -26.71
C GLN A 45 -3.76 -10.54 -25.98
N LYS A 46 -2.60 -10.46 -26.67
CA LYS A 46 -1.28 -10.71 -26.06
C LYS A 46 -0.98 -9.71 -24.95
N GLY A 47 -1.19 -8.42 -25.19
CA GLY A 47 -0.95 -7.38 -24.18
C GLY A 47 -1.81 -7.56 -22.93
N ARG A 48 -3.09 -7.92 -23.09
CA ARG A 48 -3.96 -8.25 -21.95
C ARG A 48 -3.47 -9.46 -21.17
N ALA A 49 -3.08 -10.53 -21.86
CA ALA A 49 -2.58 -11.74 -21.21
C ALA A 49 -1.29 -11.47 -20.40
N GLU A 50 -0.38 -10.67 -20.96
CA GLU A 50 0.85 -10.24 -20.28
C GLU A 50 0.57 -9.32 -19.08
N ALA A 51 -0.37 -8.38 -19.21
CA ALA A 51 -0.78 -7.51 -18.11
C ALA A 51 -1.36 -8.32 -16.94
N VAL A 52 -2.25 -9.27 -17.21
CA VAL A 52 -2.83 -10.15 -16.17
C VAL A 52 -1.75 -10.98 -15.49
N LYS A 53 -0.80 -11.54 -16.25
CA LYS A 53 0.31 -12.31 -15.69
C LYS A 53 1.20 -11.46 -14.80
N THR A 54 1.53 -10.25 -15.25
CA THR A 54 2.36 -9.30 -14.50
C THR A 54 1.68 -8.92 -13.19
N GLU A 55 0.39 -8.59 -13.24
CA GLU A 55 -0.37 -8.18 -12.06
C GLU A 55 -0.51 -9.33 -11.06
N ARG A 56 -0.83 -10.54 -11.52
CA ARG A 56 -0.86 -11.72 -10.64
C ARG A 56 0.48 -12.00 -9.97
N THR A 57 1.58 -11.82 -10.72
CA THR A 57 2.94 -11.98 -10.19
C THR A 57 3.23 -10.94 -9.11
N ARG A 58 2.81 -9.69 -9.33
CA ARG A 58 2.91 -8.60 -8.35
C ARG A 58 2.12 -8.91 -7.07
N CYS A 59 0.84 -9.23 -7.18
CA CYS A 59 -0.01 -9.56 -6.02
C CYS A 59 0.56 -10.74 -5.24
N ALA A 60 0.99 -11.80 -5.94
CA ALA A 60 1.59 -12.98 -5.30
C ALA A 60 2.88 -12.63 -4.54
N ALA A 61 3.73 -11.75 -5.11
CA ALA A 61 4.94 -11.29 -4.44
C ALA A 61 4.64 -10.46 -3.17
N ILE A 62 3.62 -9.60 -3.21
CA ILE A 62 3.21 -8.78 -2.05
C ILE A 62 2.65 -9.65 -0.92
N LEU A 63 1.73 -10.56 -1.25
CA LEU A 63 1.05 -11.42 -0.28
C LEU A 63 1.99 -12.50 0.29
N GLY A 64 2.96 -12.95 -0.50
CA GLY A 64 3.96 -13.96 -0.11
C GLY A 64 5.19 -13.38 0.61
N ALA A 65 5.30 -12.06 0.74
CA ALA A 65 6.46 -11.44 1.37
C ALA A 65 6.51 -11.74 2.88
N GLU A 66 7.71 -11.97 3.43
CA GLU A 66 7.91 -12.11 4.87
C GLU A 66 7.39 -10.89 5.65
N ALA A 67 7.51 -9.69 5.07
CA ALA A 67 6.98 -8.45 5.65
C ALA A 67 5.45 -8.44 5.82
N ALA A 68 4.72 -9.29 5.08
CA ALA A 68 3.27 -9.41 5.18
C ALA A 68 2.80 -10.18 6.42
N LYS A 69 3.67 -10.98 7.05
CA LYS A 69 3.33 -11.72 8.28
C LYS A 69 3.04 -10.76 9.42
N GLY A 70 1.89 -10.93 10.07
CA GLY A 70 1.37 -10.01 11.08
C GLY A 70 0.92 -8.66 10.51
N ARG A 71 0.78 -8.53 9.18
CA ARG A 71 0.33 -7.33 8.45
C ARG A 71 -0.53 -7.72 7.24
N GLU A 72 -1.26 -8.82 7.33
CA GLU A 72 -1.98 -9.45 6.22
C GLU A 72 -3.00 -8.49 5.61
N ALA A 73 -3.75 -7.77 6.44
CA ALA A 73 -4.72 -6.77 5.99
C ALA A 73 -4.06 -5.64 5.18
N MET A 74 -2.86 -5.20 5.58
CA MET A 74 -2.10 -4.19 4.84
C MET A 74 -1.58 -4.76 3.52
N ALA A 75 -1.07 -6.00 3.53
CA ALA A 75 -0.61 -6.68 2.32
C ALA A 75 -1.74 -6.84 1.30
N HIS A 76 -2.95 -7.20 1.75
CA HIS A 76 -4.14 -7.26 0.90
C HIS A 76 -4.49 -5.91 0.28
N PHE A 77 -4.46 -4.84 1.07
CA PHE A 77 -4.70 -3.49 0.56
C PHE A 77 -3.67 -3.11 -0.52
N CYS A 78 -2.38 -3.33 -0.26
CA CYS A 78 -1.32 -3.07 -1.25
C CYS A 78 -1.49 -3.91 -2.53
N ALA A 79 -1.93 -5.16 -2.40
CA ALA A 79 -2.07 -6.08 -3.51
C ALA A 79 -3.29 -5.79 -4.40
N PHE A 80 -4.37 -5.21 -3.88
CA PHE A 80 -5.62 -5.10 -4.64
C PHE A 80 -6.14 -3.66 -4.82
N GLU A 81 -5.80 -2.76 -3.90
CA GLU A 81 -6.34 -1.39 -3.89
C GLU A 81 -5.32 -0.35 -4.39
N THR A 82 -4.11 -0.79 -4.76
CA THR A 82 -3.02 0.12 -5.13
C THR A 82 -2.16 -0.41 -6.27
N ASP A 83 -1.57 0.51 -7.02
CA ASP A 83 -0.66 0.24 -8.15
C ASP A 83 0.84 0.21 -7.76
N MET A 84 1.15 0.06 -6.48
CA MET A 84 2.55 0.04 -6.02
C MET A 84 3.28 -1.22 -6.48
N SER A 85 4.59 -1.10 -6.75
CA SER A 85 5.43 -2.28 -7.02
C SER A 85 5.56 -3.16 -5.77
N ALA A 86 5.90 -4.43 -5.96
CA ALA A 86 6.10 -5.35 -4.85
C ALA A 86 7.18 -4.84 -3.87
N ASP A 87 8.28 -4.27 -4.39
CA ASP A 87 9.36 -3.71 -3.57
C ASP A 87 8.89 -2.50 -2.75
N GLN A 88 8.09 -1.62 -3.35
CA GLN A 88 7.51 -0.47 -2.64
C GLN A 88 6.56 -0.93 -1.53
N ALA A 89 5.73 -1.94 -1.78
CA ALA A 89 4.84 -2.51 -0.78
C ALA A 89 5.61 -3.10 0.39
N VAL A 90 6.67 -3.87 0.12
CA VAL A 90 7.54 -4.46 1.13
C VAL A 90 8.24 -3.39 1.96
N ALA A 91 8.78 -2.35 1.31
CA ALA A 91 9.41 -1.22 2.00
C ALA A 91 8.43 -0.47 2.92
N MET A 92 7.18 -0.31 2.48
CA MET A 92 6.13 0.31 3.29
C MET A 92 5.76 -0.56 4.50
N MET A 93 5.53 -1.86 4.28
CA MET A 93 5.21 -2.81 5.35
C MET A 93 6.35 -2.91 6.38
N GLY A 94 7.61 -2.82 5.95
CA GLY A 94 8.77 -2.79 6.84
C GLY A 94 8.83 -1.58 7.79
N LYS A 95 8.14 -0.48 7.46
CA LYS A 95 8.00 0.70 8.33
C LYS A 95 6.77 0.64 9.22
N ALA A 96 5.81 -0.21 8.90
CA ALA A 96 4.57 -0.35 9.66
C ALA A 96 4.77 -1.32 10.84
N PRO A 97 4.17 -1.03 12.01
CA PRO A 97 4.19 -1.97 13.13
C PRO A 97 3.53 -3.29 12.74
N ALA A 98 4.08 -4.41 13.21
CA ALA A 98 3.40 -5.69 13.08
C ALA A 98 2.22 -5.72 14.04
N LEU A 99 1.07 -6.18 13.58
CA LEU A 99 0.03 -6.67 14.48
C LEU A 99 0.55 -7.99 15.03
N GLU A 100 0.98 -7.96 16.30
CA GLU A 100 1.09 -9.17 17.09
C GLU A 100 -0.25 -9.90 17.00
N ALA A 101 -0.23 -11.16 16.58
CA ALA A 101 -1.42 -12.00 16.56
C ALA A 101 -2.03 -11.96 17.96
N THR A 102 -3.12 -11.21 18.10
CA THR A 102 -3.84 -11.08 19.36
C THR A 102 -4.26 -12.47 19.80
N ALA A 103 -3.57 -13.01 20.80
CA ALA A 103 -4.20 -13.86 21.78
C ALA A 103 -5.51 -13.16 22.20
N PRO A 104 -6.62 -13.91 22.41
CA PRO A 104 -7.92 -13.31 22.67
C PRO A 104 -7.78 -12.29 23.80
N ALA A 105 -8.34 -11.10 23.56
CA ALA A 105 -8.32 -9.96 24.46
C ALA A 105 -8.91 -10.31 25.82
N MET A 106 -8.10 -10.93 26.68
CA MET A 106 -8.32 -11.04 28.10
C MET A 106 -7.43 -9.98 28.76
N ALA A 107 -7.98 -8.78 28.86
CA ALA A 107 -7.77 -7.83 29.95
C ALA A 107 -6.31 -7.56 30.41
N ALA A 108 -5.33 -7.52 29.51
CA ALA A 108 -4.09 -6.83 29.82
C ALA A 108 -4.33 -5.32 29.61
N GLN A 109 -4.61 -4.62 30.71
CA GLN A 109 -4.74 -3.16 30.77
C GLN A 109 -3.75 -2.49 29.80
N SER A 110 -4.28 -1.64 28.92
CA SER A 110 -3.44 -0.94 27.94
C SER A 110 -2.32 -0.18 28.66
N PRO A 111 -1.17 0.09 28.02
CA PRO A 111 -0.11 0.88 28.65
C PRO A 111 -0.61 2.23 29.19
N LEU A 112 -1.63 2.78 28.53
CA LEU A 112 -2.35 3.97 28.96
C LEU A 112 -3.17 3.71 30.23
N ASP A 113 -3.98 2.64 30.29
CA ASP A 113 -4.75 2.27 31.49
C ASP A 113 -3.85 2.07 32.71
N ARG A 114 -2.68 1.47 32.52
CA ARG A 114 -1.70 1.26 33.59
C ARG A 114 -1.06 2.57 34.08
N ALA A 115 -0.93 3.55 33.19
CA ALA A 115 -0.45 4.87 33.55
C ALA A 115 -1.53 5.65 34.32
N MET A 116 -2.78 5.56 33.87
CA MET A 116 -3.92 6.22 34.50
C MET A 116 -4.27 5.59 35.87
N SER A 117 -4.14 4.27 36.03
CA SER A 117 -4.36 3.60 37.32
C SER A 117 -3.33 3.96 38.39
N LYS A 118 -2.15 4.43 37.99
CA LYS A 118 -1.11 4.94 38.91
C LYS A 118 -1.29 6.42 39.24
N PHE A 119 -2.09 7.13 38.44
CA PHE A 119 -2.39 8.53 38.67
C PHE A 119 -3.56 8.65 39.66
N ALA A 120 -3.24 8.81 40.94
CA ALA A 120 -4.20 9.05 42.02
C ALA A 120 -4.44 10.55 42.30
N GLY A 121 -3.93 11.44 41.44
CA GLY A 121 -4.08 12.88 41.60
C GLY A 121 -5.45 13.36 41.10
N PRO A 122 -6.03 14.42 41.69
CA PRO A 122 -7.22 15.03 41.12
C PRO A 122 -6.89 15.56 39.72
N VAL A 123 -7.61 15.08 38.71
CA VAL A 123 -7.61 15.69 37.38
C VAL A 123 -8.41 17.00 37.46
N GLY A 124 -7.69 18.11 37.57
CA GLY A 124 -8.30 19.43 37.65
C GLY A 124 -8.68 19.84 39.07
N ALA A 125 -7.68 20.25 39.85
CA ALA A 125 -7.82 21.29 40.86
C ALA A 125 -6.41 21.82 41.10
N ASP A 126 -6.23 23.13 41.10
CA ASP A 126 -5.03 23.75 41.66
C ASP A 126 -4.87 23.23 43.09
N ALA A 127 -3.99 22.23 43.25
CA ALA A 127 -3.73 21.61 44.52
C ALA A 127 -2.95 22.63 45.36
N GLN A 128 -3.66 23.40 46.17
CA GLN A 128 -3.05 24.19 47.23
C GLN A 128 -2.22 23.21 48.08
N PRO A 129 -0.89 23.38 48.18
CA PRO A 129 -0.08 22.48 48.98
C PRO A 129 -0.56 22.56 50.42
N ALA A 130 -0.92 21.42 51.00
CA ALA A 130 -1.24 21.32 52.40
C ALA A 130 0.02 21.66 53.21
N VAL A 131 0.09 22.90 53.68
CA VAL A 131 1.10 23.32 54.66
C VAL A 131 0.78 22.54 55.93
N GLN A 132 1.55 21.48 56.20
CA GLN A 132 1.55 20.85 57.51
C GLN A 132 2.04 21.91 58.51
N SER A 133 1.14 22.48 59.29
CA SER A 133 1.50 23.32 60.41
C SER A 133 2.18 22.42 61.45
N ALA A 134 3.51 22.40 61.45
CA ALA A 134 4.27 21.79 62.53
C ALA A 134 3.90 22.52 63.83
N SER A 135 3.16 21.85 64.71
CA SER A 135 2.90 22.38 66.05
C SER A 135 4.23 22.46 66.79
N ILE A 136 4.70 23.67 67.05
CA ILE A 136 5.90 23.90 67.85
C ILE A 136 5.56 23.51 69.30
N ASP A 137 6.29 22.54 69.86
CA ASP A 137 6.19 22.22 71.29
C ASP A 137 6.88 23.30 72.13
N PHE A 138 6.12 24.33 72.46
CA PHE A 138 6.59 25.40 73.33
C PHE A 138 6.96 24.87 74.73
N GLY A 139 6.29 23.83 75.23
CA GLY A 139 6.54 23.27 76.56
C GLY A 139 7.95 22.67 76.67
N GLY A 140 8.35 21.85 75.70
CA GLY A 140 9.70 21.29 75.61
C GLY A 140 10.77 22.38 75.49
N ILE A 141 10.50 23.44 74.72
CA ILE A 141 11.42 24.57 74.54
C ILE A 141 11.63 25.35 75.85
N TYR A 142 10.56 25.61 76.62
CA TYR A 142 10.68 26.32 77.90
C TYR A 142 11.42 25.50 78.96
N ALA A 143 11.17 24.18 79.01
CA ALA A 143 11.86 23.29 79.94
C ALA A 143 13.38 23.24 79.65
N ALA A 144 13.76 23.12 78.38
CA ALA A 144 15.17 23.13 77.97
C ALA A 144 15.88 24.45 78.33
N ARG A 145 15.20 25.59 78.16
CA ARG A 145 15.77 26.90 78.51
C ARG A 145 15.97 27.07 80.01
N GLN A 146 15.02 26.62 80.84
CA GLN A 146 15.19 26.67 82.29
C GLN A 146 16.33 25.77 82.77
N ALA A 147 16.47 24.57 82.20
CA ALA A 147 17.58 23.67 82.51
C ALA A 147 18.95 24.28 82.15
N ALA A 148 19.06 24.93 81.00
CA ALA A 148 20.28 25.61 80.57
C ALA A 148 20.65 26.80 81.47
N VAL A 149 19.67 27.59 81.91
CA VAL A 149 19.90 28.72 82.83
C VAL A 149 20.27 28.24 84.24
N ALA A 150 19.68 27.13 84.71
CA ALA A 150 20.04 26.52 85.97
C ALA A 150 21.47 25.94 85.95
N ALA A 151 21.89 25.35 84.83
CA ALA A 151 23.25 24.85 84.64
C ALA A 151 24.30 25.96 84.60
N ALA A 152 23.96 27.15 84.10
CA ALA A 152 24.87 28.31 84.04
C ALA A 152 25.04 29.06 85.38
N ARG A 153 24.31 28.68 86.44
CA ARG A 153 24.36 29.30 87.77
C ARG A 153 25.09 28.46 88.83
N LYS A 154 25.71 27.35 88.44
CA LYS A 154 26.67 26.58 89.26
C LYS A 154 28.09 26.90 88.84
#